data_AF-A0A8D4UTS2-F1
#
_entry.id   AF-A0A8D4UTS2-F1
#
_cell.length_a   1.000
_cell.length_b   1.000
_cell.length_c   1.000
_cell.angle_alpha   90.00
_cell.angle_beta   90.00
_cell.angle_gamma   90.00
#
_symmetry.space_group_name_H-M   'P 1'
#
loop_
_entity.id
_entity.type
_entity.pdbx_description
1 polymer ?
#
loop_
_entity_poly.entity_id
_entity_poly.type
_entity_poly.pdbx_seq_one_letter_code
_entity_poly.pdbx_strand_id
1 'polypeptide(L)'
;MKYSLISSAVSLVLYHHELLSSAGLFGYLAGILYLVTYRANATLIAIGCIATAIITVMYFNWDFSFTGYMTVGVAWSMTILALTVILTIVTMLRKITDSFNHQ
;
A
#
# COMPACT_ATOMS: atom_id res chain seq x y z
N MET A 1 -1.94 4.71 -10.20
CA MET A 1 -2.47 4.78 -8.81
C MET A 1 -3.91 4.28 -8.70
N LYS A 2 -4.87 4.74 -9.52
CA LYS A 2 -6.30 4.44 -9.37
C LYS A 2 -6.63 2.94 -9.15
N TYR A 3 -6.09 2.05 -9.99
CA TYR A 3 -6.37 0.60 -9.90
C TYR A 3 -5.69 -0.10 -8.72
N SER A 4 -4.47 0.30 -8.38
CA SER A 4 -3.73 -0.23 -7.22
C SER A 4 -4.40 0.16 -5.90
N LEU A 5 -4.96 1.37 -5.82
CA LEU A 5 -5.74 1.84 -4.67
C LEU A 5 -7.04 1.07 -4.47
N ILE A 6 -7.82 0.88 -5.54
CA ILE A 6 -9.09 0.14 -5.46
C ILE A 6 -8.82 -1.31 -5.04
N SER A 7 -7.79 -1.94 -5.61
CA SER A 7 -7.38 -3.31 -5.23
C SER A 7 -6.91 -3.38 -3.77
N SER A 8 -6.19 -2.36 -3.28
CA SER A 8 -5.77 -2.28 -1.87
C SER A 8 -6.94 -2.12 -0.91
N ALA A 9 -7.94 -1.28 -1.27
CA ALA A 9 -9.13 -1.07 -0.46
C ALA A 9 -9.99 -2.35 -0.38
N VAL A 10 -10.17 -3.05 -1.51
CA VAL A 10 -10.88 -4.34 -1.57
C VAL A 10 -10.17 -5.39 -0.71
N SER A 11 -8.83 -5.47 -0.80
CA SER A 11 -8.01 -6.35 0.04
C SER A 11 -8.18 -6.08 1.54
N LEU A 12 -8.21 -4.81 1.97
CA LEU A 12 -8.42 -4.45 3.38
C LEU A 12 -9.83 -4.81 3.90
N VAL A 13 -10.86 -4.58 3.08
CA VAL A 13 -12.24 -4.95 3.44
C VAL A 13 -12.36 -6.47 3.58
N LEU A 14 -11.75 -7.23 2.66
CA LEU A 14 -11.71 -8.70 2.73
C LEU A 14 -10.95 -9.19 3.96
N TYR A 15 -9.88 -8.49 4.35
CA TYR A 15 -9.12 -8.81 5.56
C TYR A 15 -9.97 -8.59 6.82
N HIS A 16 -10.77 -7.53 6.87
CA HIS A 16 -11.70 -7.27 7.98
C HIS A 16 -12.81 -8.32 8.09
N HIS A 17 -13.20 -8.95 6.98
CA HIS A 17 -14.17 -10.06 6.98
C HIS A 17 -13.54 -11.44 7.25
N GLU A 18 -12.30 -11.49 7.77
CA GLU A 18 -11.53 -12.71 8.03
C GLU A 18 -11.22 -13.58 6.79
N LEU A 19 -11.47 -13.08 5.57
CA LEU A 19 -11.08 -13.74 4.32
C LEU A 19 -9.61 -13.44 3.97
N LEU A 20 -8.70 -13.97 4.78
CA LEU A 20 -7.24 -13.82 4.64
C LEU A 20 -6.71 -14.22 3.25
N SER A 21 -7.24 -15.32 2.68
CA SER A 21 -6.80 -15.81 1.36
C SER A 21 -7.18 -14.84 0.23
N SER A 22 -8.43 -14.37 0.21
CA SER A 22 -8.86 -13.40 -0.81
C SER A 22 -8.20 -12.05 -0.61
N ALA A 23 -8.04 -11.61 0.65
CA ALA A 23 -7.37 -10.37 1.00
C ALA A 23 -5.92 -10.34 0.52
N GLY A 24 -5.15 -11.41 0.79
CA GLY A 24 -3.76 -11.51 0.36
C GLY A 24 -3.61 -11.49 -1.17
N LEU A 25 -4.47 -12.21 -1.89
CA LEU A 25 -4.47 -12.24 -3.36
C LEU A 25 -4.70 -10.85 -3.97
N PHE A 26 -5.73 -10.13 -3.51
CA PHE A 26 -6.00 -8.77 -3.97
C PHE A 26 -4.90 -7.79 -3.56
N GLY A 27 -4.21 -8.03 -2.45
CA GLY A 27 -3.11 -7.20 -2.00
C GLY A 27 -1.82 -7.42 -2.78
N TYR A 28 -1.51 -8.66 -3.17
CA TYR A 28 -0.44 -8.93 -4.14
C TYR A 28 -0.74 -8.30 -5.49
N LEU A 29 -1.98 -8.40 -5.97
CA LEU A 29 -2.39 -7.74 -7.20
C LEU A 29 -2.22 -6.22 -7.08
N ALA A 30 -2.57 -5.63 -5.95
CA ALA A 30 -2.35 -4.21 -5.68
C ALA A 30 -0.87 -3.84 -5.69
N GLY A 31 -0.01 -4.67 -5.10
CA GLY A 31 1.45 -4.55 -5.11
C GLY A 31 2.03 -4.61 -6.53
N ILE A 32 1.62 -5.58 -7.35
CA ILE A 32 2.05 -5.69 -8.75
C ILE A 32 1.61 -4.44 -9.53
N LEU A 33 0.36 -4.02 -9.39
CA LEU A 33 -0.15 -2.81 -10.03
C LEU A 33 0.60 -1.55 -9.57
N TYR A 34 1.02 -1.50 -8.30
CA TYR A 34 1.85 -0.43 -7.76
C TYR A 34 3.23 -0.41 -8.44
N LEU A 35 3.91 -1.55 -8.49
CA LEU A 35 5.21 -1.71 -9.16
C LEU A 35 5.14 -1.32 -10.64
N VAL A 36 4.11 -1.76 -11.35
CA VAL A 36 3.89 -1.42 -12.76
C VAL A 36 3.58 0.08 -12.93
N THR A 37 2.76 0.66 -12.05
CA THR A 37 2.44 2.09 -12.08
C THR A 37 3.70 2.94 -11.90
N TYR A 38 4.58 2.54 -10.98
CA TYR A 38 5.78 3.30 -10.61
C TYR A 38 7.06 2.80 -11.26
N ARG A 39 6.99 1.94 -12.28
CA ARG A 39 8.15 1.35 -12.98
C ARG A 39 9.23 2.36 -13.41
N ALA A 40 8.83 3.60 -13.70
CA ALA A 40 9.75 4.67 -14.11
C ALA A 40 10.43 5.40 -12.94
N ASN A 41 9.97 5.19 -11.70
CA ASN A 41 10.43 5.88 -10.50
C ASN A 41 10.98 4.87 -9.49
N ALA A 42 12.27 4.53 -9.64
CA ALA A 42 12.95 3.55 -8.79
C ALA A 42 12.86 3.86 -7.29
N THR A 43 12.90 5.14 -6.91
CA THR A 43 12.84 5.58 -5.51
C THR A 43 11.50 5.24 -4.85
N LEU A 44 10.39 5.43 -5.57
CA LEU A 44 9.04 5.17 -5.07
C LEU A 44 8.81 3.65 -4.90
N ILE A 45 9.32 2.85 -5.84
CA ILE A 45 9.33 1.39 -5.73
C ILE A 45 10.11 0.95 -4.49
N ALA A 46 11.32 1.47 -4.30
CA ALA A 46 12.16 1.11 -3.15
C ALA A 46 11.47 1.43 -1.83
N ILE A 47 10.87 2.62 -1.70
CA ILE A 47 10.10 3.00 -0.50
C ILE A 47 8.93 2.04 -0.27
N GLY A 48 8.16 1.72 -1.32
CA GLY A 48 7.05 0.77 -1.23
C GLY A 48 7.51 -0.62 -0.76
N CYS A 49 8.57 -1.17 -1.37
CA CYS A 49 9.12 -2.46 -0.98
C CYS A 49 9.63 -2.49 0.46
N ILE A 50 10.38 -1.47 0.88
CA ILE A 50 10.91 -1.39 2.25
C ILE A 50 9.78 -1.25 3.26
N ALA A 51 8.80 -0.37 3.00
CA ALA A 51 7.67 -0.18 3.90
C ALA A 51 6.82 -1.45 4.03
N THR A 52 6.58 -2.19 2.94
CA THR A 52 5.88 -3.47 3.00
C THR A 52 6.67 -4.51 3.78
N ALA A 53 7.99 -4.60 3.59
CA ALA A 53 8.83 -5.52 4.35
C ALA A 53 8.77 -5.21 5.86
N ILE A 54 8.88 -3.94 6.24
CA ILE A 54 8.79 -3.50 7.64
C ILE A 54 7.41 -3.85 8.22
N ILE A 55 6.32 -3.52 7.52
CA ILE A 55 4.95 -3.81 8.00
C ILE A 55 4.74 -5.32 8.15
N THR A 56 5.23 -6.12 7.20
CA THR A 56 5.14 -7.59 7.28
C THR A 56 5.85 -8.12 8.52
N VAL A 57 7.06 -7.64 8.81
CA VAL A 57 7.88 -8.15 9.93
C VAL A 57 7.40 -7.60 11.28
N MET A 58 6.94 -6.34 11.35
CA MET A 58 6.59 -5.69 12.61
C MET A 58 5.15 -5.97 13.04
N TYR A 59 4.20 -6.04 12.11
CA TYR A 59 2.77 -6.13 12.42
C TYR A 59 2.16 -7.52 12.23
N PHE A 60 2.81 -8.39 11.45
CA PHE A 60 2.33 -9.74 11.24
C PHE A 60 3.29 -10.75 11.86
N ASN A 61 2.74 -11.78 12.52
CA ASN A 61 3.52 -12.98 12.82
C ASN A 61 3.79 -13.69 11.49
N TRP A 62 4.97 -13.41 10.93
CA TRP A 62 5.38 -14.00 9.67
C TRP A 62 6.03 -15.35 9.91
N ASP A 63 5.30 -16.41 9.54
CA ASP A 63 5.78 -17.79 9.51
C ASP A 63 5.91 -18.28 8.06
N PHE A 64 6.76 -19.29 7.83
CA PHE A 64 6.86 -20.02 6.55
C PHE A 64 5.63 -20.92 6.33
N SER A 65 4.44 -20.32 6.34
CA SER A 65 3.14 -20.97 6.16
C SER A 65 2.33 -20.21 5.12
N PHE A 66 1.33 -20.86 4.53
CA PHE A 66 0.42 -20.23 3.57
C PHE A 66 -0.16 -18.92 4.13
N THR A 67 -0.59 -18.93 5.39
CA THR A 67 -1.11 -17.74 6.07
C THR A 67 -0.08 -16.61 6.13
N GLY A 68 1.18 -16.92 6.41
CA GLY A 68 2.28 -15.94 6.44
C GLY A 68 2.59 -15.34 5.07
N TYR A 69 2.40 -16.09 3.98
CA TYR A 69 2.49 -15.53 2.64
C TYR A 69 1.29 -14.63 2.29
N MET A 70 0.09 -14.94 2.77
CA MET A 70 -1.10 -14.12 2.51
C MET A 70 -1.05 -12.79 3.28
N THR A 71 -0.48 -12.76 4.48
CA THR A 71 -0.29 -11.53 5.25
C THR A 71 0.67 -10.55 4.58
N VAL A 72 1.68 -11.02 3.85
CA VAL A 72 2.53 -10.17 3.00
C VAL A 72 1.69 -9.43 1.95
N GLY A 73 0.73 -10.12 1.31
CA GLY A 73 -0.20 -9.50 0.37
C GLY A 73 -1.03 -8.39 1.03
N VAL A 74 -1.51 -8.62 2.25
CA VAL A 74 -2.23 -7.60 3.03
C VAL A 74 -1.30 -6.42 3.40
N ALA A 75 -0.04 -6.70 3.74
CA ALA A 75 0.95 -5.66 4.03
C ALA A 75 1.22 -4.75 2.82
N TRP A 76 1.20 -5.29 1.59
CA TRP A 76 1.24 -4.47 0.36
C TRP A 76 0.07 -3.49 0.31
N SER A 77 -1.16 -3.95 0.55
CA SER A 77 -2.35 -3.10 0.57
C SER A 77 -2.26 -1.99 1.62
N MET A 78 -1.82 -2.34 2.83
CA MET A 78 -1.63 -1.37 3.92
C MET A 78 -0.60 -0.31 3.55
N THR A 79 0.52 -0.73 2.95
CA THR A 79 1.60 0.17 2.50
C THR A 79 1.11 1.14 1.45
N ILE A 80 0.42 0.65 0.42
CA ILE A 80 -0.09 1.47 -0.69
C ILE A 80 -1.10 2.48 -0.16
N LEU A 81 -2.03 2.06 0.69
CA LEU A 81 -3.04 2.94 1.27
C LEU A 81 -2.40 4.03 2.13
N ALA A 82 -1.47 3.67 3.02
CA ALA A 82 -0.74 4.62 3.85
C ALA A 82 0.05 5.65 3.02
N LEU A 83 0.81 5.19 2.02
CA LEU A 83 1.55 6.08 1.13
C LEU A 83 0.62 7.03 0.37
N THR A 84 -0.53 6.55 -0.07
CA THR A 84 -1.49 7.39 -0.78
C THR A 84 -2.06 8.48 0.13
N VAL A 85 -2.40 8.15 1.37
CA VAL A 85 -2.88 9.14 2.36
C VAL A 85 -1.80 10.18 2.63
N ILE A 86 -0.55 9.78 2.88
CA ILE A 86 0.57 10.69 3.11
C ILE A 86 0.76 11.63 1.91
N LEU A 87 0.82 11.10 0.69
CA LEU A 87 0.98 11.90 -0.51
C LEU A 87 -0.18 12.86 -0.73
N THR A 88 -1.40 12.44 -0.43
CA THR A 88 -2.59 13.30 -0.54
C THR A 88 -2.52 14.46 0.46
N ILE A 89 -2.18 14.18 1.72
CA ILE A 89 -2.01 15.21 2.76
C ILE A 89 -0.91 16.20 2.37
N VAL A 90 0.26 15.71 1.95
CA VAL A 90 1.38 16.56 1.52
C VAL A 90 1.00 17.43 0.34
N THR A 91 0.25 16.90 -0.62
CA THR A 91 -0.22 17.65 -1.80
C THR A 91 -1.21 18.74 -1.40
N MET A 92 -2.14 18.44 -0.48
CA MET A 92 -3.09 19.41 0.05
C MET A 92 -2.39 20.52 0.84
N LEU A 93 -1.43 20.15 1.71
CA LEU A 93 -0.62 21.12 2.46
C LEU A 93 0.15 22.07 1.54
N ARG A 94 0.84 21.53 0.52
CA ARG A 94 1.53 22.37 -0.47
C ARG A 94 0.58 23.32 -1.15
N LYS A 95 -0.59 22.85 -1.58
CA LYS A 95 -1.59 23.70 -2.23
C LYS A 95 -2.09 24.83 -1.32
N ILE A 96 -2.24 24.57 -0.02
CA ILE A 96 -2.61 25.59 0.96
C ILE A 96 -1.46 26.59 1.13
N THR A 97 -0.22 26.13 1.29
CA THR A 97 0.95 27.01 1.43
C THR A 97 1.17 27.87 0.18
N ASP A 98 1.06 27.30 -1.02
CA ASP A 98 1.17 28.04 -2.29
C ASP A 98 0.05 29.07 -2.43
N SER A 99 -1.17 28.75 -1.98
CA SER A 99 -2.28 29.70 -1.94
C SER A 99 -2.05 30.86 -0.96
N PHE A 100 -1.32 30.63 0.13
CA PHE A 100 -0.94 31.68 1.10
C PHE A 100 0.21 32.55 0.59
N ASN A 101 1.12 31.99 -0.20
CA ASN A 101 2.32 32.69 -0.69
C ASN A 101 2.06 33.58 -1.92
N HIS A 102 0.86 33.48 -2.52
CA HIS A 102 0.39 34.31 -3.63
C HIS A 102 -0.59 35.42 -3.21
N GLN A 103 -0.81 35.64 -1.90
CA GLN A 103 -1.48 36.83 -1.34
C GLN A 103 -0.45 37.85 -0.85
#